data_AF-A0A0B6YC12-F1
#
_entry.id   AF-A0A0B6YC12-F1
#
_cell.length_a   1.000
_cell.length_b   1.000
_cell.length_c   1.000
_cell.angle_alpha   90.00
_cell.angle_beta   90.00
_cell.angle_gamma   90.00
#
_symmetry.space_group_name_H-M   'P 1'
#
loop_
_entity.id
_entity.type
_entity.pdbx_description
1 polymer ?
#
loop_
_entity_poly.entity_id
_entity_poly.type
_entity_poly.pdbx_seq_one_letter_code
_entity_poly.pdbx_strand_id
1 'polypeptide(L)'
;GEVMGASGDRLASAFNVSRSEQDEFALRSHSLADKAAKDGFLTDIAPMFVGGKKAGTFDKDNGIRVSNIEKLSKLKPAFIKPNGTVTAGNASFLTD
;
A
#
# COMPACT_ATOMS: atom_id res chain seq x y z
N GLY A 1 18.25 15.69 -4.59
CA GLY A 1 16.92 15.81 -3.99
C GLY A 1 16.65 14.61 -3.11
N GLU A 2 15.87 14.77 -2.05
CA GLU A 2 15.47 13.65 -1.17
C GLU A 2 14.29 12.90 -1.81
N VAL A 3 14.30 11.56 -1.69
CA VAL A 3 13.21 10.70 -2.17
C VAL A 3 12.13 10.63 -1.10
N MET A 4 10.86 10.75 -1.48
CA MET A 4 9.71 10.73 -0.55
C MET A 4 9.78 9.58 0.46
N GLY A 5 10.06 8.36 0.02
CA GLY A 5 10.16 7.19 0.92
C GLY A 5 11.32 7.24 1.91
N ALA A 6 12.44 7.89 1.55
CA ALA A 6 13.55 8.10 2.48
C ALA A 6 13.20 9.13 3.58
N SER A 7 12.42 10.15 3.23
CA SER A 7 11.86 11.10 4.20
C SER A 7 10.88 10.40 5.15
N GLY A 8 10.01 9.52 4.62
CA GLY A 8 9.11 8.70 5.42
C GLY A 8 9.82 7.82 6.45
N ASP A 9 10.90 7.15 6.06
CA ASP A 9 11.74 6.35 6.98
C ASP A 9 12.36 7.19 8.11
N ARG A 10 12.81 8.42 7.80
CA ARG A 10 13.37 9.35 8.78
C ARG A 10 12.31 9.86 9.73
N LEU A 11 11.12 10.17 9.22
CA LEU A 11 9.99 10.61 10.03
C LEU A 11 9.52 9.50 10.97
N ALA A 12 9.41 8.27 10.48
CA ALA A 12 9.12 7.11 11.31
C ALA A 12 10.13 6.96 12.46
N SER A 13 11.43 7.06 12.15
CA SER A 13 12.49 7.04 13.16
C SER A 13 12.38 8.21 14.16
N ALA A 14 12.11 9.42 13.68
CA ALA A 14 12.03 10.62 14.51
C ALA A 14 10.87 10.58 15.52
N PHE A 15 9.76 9.92 15.16
CA PHE A 15 8.58 9.77 16.01
C PHE A 15 8.46 8.39 16.67
N ASN A 16 9.51 7.55 16.58
CA ASN A 16 9.54 6.20 17.13
C ASN A 16 8.40 5.29 16.62
N VAL A 17 7.98 5.46 15.36
CA VAL A 17 7.01 4.56 14.73
C VAL A 17 7.72 3.27 14.33
N SER A 18 7.38 2.19 15.02
CA SER A 18 8.01 0.89 14.82
C SER A 18 7.62 0.25 13.48
N ARG A 19 8.43 -0.73 13.06
CA ARG A 19 8.14 -1.54 11.88
C ARG A 19 6.81 -2.31 12.01
N SER A 20 6.50 -2.81 13.21
CA SER A 20 5.26 -3.56 13.44
C SER A 20 4.04 -2.67 13.23
N GLU A 21 4.05 -1.46 13.80
CA GLU A 21 2.96 -0.50 13.66
C GLU A 21 2.70 -0.12 12.19
N GLN A 22 3.78 0.04 11.40
CA GLN A 22 3.66 0.32 9.97
C GLN A 22 3.03 -0.85 9.20
N ASP A 23 3.49 -2.08 9.45
CA ASP A 23 2.96 -3.27 8.78
C ASP A 23 1.52 -3.57 9.22
N GLU A 24 1.17 -3.36 10.48
CA GLU A 24 -0.19 -3.48 11.01
C GLU A 24 -1.13 -2.45 10.38
N PHE A 25 -0.68 -1.20 10.26
CA PHE A 25 -1.46 -0.16 9.60
C PHE A 25 -1.72 -0.49 8.13
N ALA A 26 -0.70 -0.97 7.42
CA ALA A 26 -0.84 -1.37 6.01
C ALA A 26 -1.82 -2.55 5.86
N LEU A 27 -1.70 -3.57 6.71
CA LEU A 27 -2.63 -4.71 6.73
C LEU A 27 -4.07 -4.25 6.99
N ARG A 28 -4.26 -3.38 7.99
CA ARG A 28 -5.57 -2.80 8.31
C ARG A 28 -6.14 -2.04 7.12
N SER A 29 -5.35 -1.19 6.48
CA SER A 29 -5.78 -0.40 5.31
C SER A 29 -6.28 -1.29 4.17
N HIS A 30 -5.50 -2.29 3.77
CA HIS A 30 -5.91 -3.21 2.71
C HIS A 30 -7.12 -4.07 3.09
N SER A 31 -7.23 -4.50 4.36
CA SER A 31 -8.37 -5.28 4.84
C SER A 31 -9.67 -4.46 4.86
N LEU A 32 -9.58 -3.20 5.27
CA LEU A 32 -10.72 -2.28 5.25
C LEU A 32 -11.14 -1.92 3.82
N ALA A 33 -10.18 -1.70 2.92
CA ALA A 33 -10.45 -1.45 1.50
C ALA A 33 -11.13 -2.66 0.82
N ASP A 34 -10.66 -3.88 1.08
CA ASP A 34 -11.29 -5.12 0.57
C ASP A 34 -12.72 -5.28 1.09
N LYS A 35 -12.93 -5.01 2.38
CA LYS A 35 -14.27 -5.02 2.96
C LYS A 35 -15.16 -3.95 2.32
N ALA A 36 -14.69 -2.71 2.19
CA ALA A 36 -15.44 -1.63 1.58
C ALA A 36 -15.82 -1.91 0.12
N ALA A 37 -14.91 -2.52 -0.64
CA ALA A 37 -15.18 -2.96 -2.01
C ALA A 37 -16.26 -4.04 -2.07
N LYS A 38 -16.23 -5.03 -1.16
CA LYS A 38 -17.23 -6.11 -1.08
C LYS A 38 -18.59 -5.63 -0.61
N ASP A 39 -18.61 -4.69 0.33
CA ASP A 39 -19.83 -4.10 0.90
C ASP A 39 -20.43 -3.04 -0.04
N GLY A 40 -19.77 -2.69 -1.14
CA GLY A 40 -20.26 -1.71 -2.12
C GLY A 40 -20.13 -0.26 -1.67
N PHE A 41 -19.26 0.04 -0.70
CA PHE A 41 -19.04 1.40 -0.20
C PHE A 41 -18.18 2.27 -1.11
N LEU A 42 -17.48 1.69 -2.09
CA LEU A 42 -16.68 2.43 -3.08
C LEU A 42 -17.56 3.00 -4.20
N THR A 43 -18.51 3.88 -3.84
CA THR A 43 -19.53 4.43 -4.74
C THR A 43 -19.02 5.51 -5.68
N ASP A 44 -17.79 5.98 -5.45
CA ASP A 44 -17.08 7.00 -6.21
C ASP A 44 -16.33 6.42 -7.43
N ILE A 45 -16.27 5.09 -7.58
CA ILE A 45 -15.67 4.43 -8.74
C ILE A 45 -16.63 4.44 -9.92
N ALA A 46 -16.31 5.23 -10.95
CA ALA A 46 -17.01 5.18 -12.24
C ALA A 46 -16.38 4.11 -13.15
N PRO A 47 -17.14 3.12 -13.66
CA PRO A 47 -16.62 2.12 -14.58
C PRO A 47 -16.00 2.76 -15.82
N MET A 48 -14.74 2.41 -16.11
CA MET A 48 -14.01 2.95 -17.26
C MET A 48 -13.68 1.84 -18.25
N PHE A 49 -14.07 2.03 -19.50
CA PHE A 49 -13.62 1.17 -20.59
C PHE A 49 -12.25 1.63 -21.08
N VAL A 50 -11.29 0.72 -21.10
CA VAL A 50 -9.94 0.95 -21.64
C VAL A 50 -9.76 0.04 -22.84
N GLY A 51 -9.32 0.60 -23.97
CA GLY A 51 -9.00 -0.13 -25.19
C GLY A 51 -7.56 -0.69 -25.22
N GLY A 52 -7.17 -1.28 -26.36
CA GLY A 52 -5.80 -1.76 -26.57
C GLY A 52 -5.59 -3.24 -26.18
N LYS A 53 -4.35 -3.59 -25.78
CA LYS A 53 -3.96 -5.00 -25.59
C LYS A 53 -4.69 -5.72 -24.45
N LYS A 54 -5.13 -4.98 -23.42
CA LYS A 54 -6.00 -5.47 -22.34
C LYS A 54 -7.30 -4.68 -22.36
N ALA A 55 -8.07 -4.87 -23.43
CA ALA A 55 -9.37 -4.24 -23.53
C ALA A 55 -10.32 -4.75 -22.44
N GLY A 56 -11.04 -3.86 -21.78
CA GLY A 56 -11.99 -4.23 -20.73
C GLY A 56 -12.60 -3.02 -20.03
N THR A 57 -13.69 -3.29 -19.31
CA THR A 57 -14.25 -2.35 -18.34
C THR A 57 -13.61 -2.61 -16.99
N PHE A 58 -13.08 -1.55 -16.39
CA PHE A 58 -12.45 -1.56 -15.08
C PHE A 58 -13.35 -0.79 -14.11
N ASP A 59 -13.81 -1.47 -13.08
CA ASP A 59 -14.75 -0.97 -12.08
C ASP A 59 -14.28 -1.25 -10.64
N LYS A 60 -13.01 -1.65 -10.48
CA LYS A 60 -12.40 -2.03 -9.20
C LYS A 60 -10.96 -1.58 -9.11
N ASP A 61 -10.54 -1.22 -7.91
CA ASP A 61 -9.14 -0.92 -7.60
C ASP A 61 -8.25 -2.16 -7.69
N ASN A 62 -7.09 -2.00 -8.33
CA ASN A 62 -6.07 -3.06 -8.46
C ASN A 62 -5.06 -3.08 -7.27
N GLY A 63 -5.16 -2.08 -6.39
CA GLY A 63 -4.27 -1.87 -5.25
C GLY A 63 -4.61 -2.67 -4.02
N ILE A 64 -5.85 -3.16 -3.92
CA ILE A 64 -6.34 -3.87 -2.74
C ILE A 64 -5.69 -5.26 -2.68
N ARG A 65 -4.75 -5.43 -1.75
CA ARG A 65 -3.96 -6.65 -1.58
C ARG A 65 -3.89 -7.03 -0.11
N VAL A 66 -4.90 -7.75 0.36
CA VAL A 66 -4.91 -8.27 1.73
C VAL A 66 -3.80 -9.33 1.86
N SER A 67 -2.86 -9.08 2.78
CA SER A 67 -1.74 -9.97 3.09
C SER A 67 -1.88 -10.50 4.53
N ASN A 68 -0.79 -11.00 5.12
CA ASN A 68 -0.70 -11.29 6.54
C ASN A 68 0.58 -10.68 7.14
N ILE A 69 0.61 -10.55 8.46
CA ILE A 69 1.71 -9.87 9.17
C ILE A 69 3.04 -10.62 9.01
N GLU A 70 3.01 -11.95 8.88
CA GLU A 70 4.20 -12.78 8.68
C GLU A 70 4.86 -12.55 7.31
N LYS A 71 4.06 -12.27 6.28
CA LYS A 71 4.58 -11.93 4.95
C LYS A 71 5.08 -10.50 4.90
N LEU A 72 4.36 -9.56 5.52
CA LEU A 72 4.77 -8.16 5.57
C LEU A 72 6.10 -8.00 6.33
N SER A 73 6.24 -8.60 7.50
CA SER A 73 7.46 -8.54 8.31
C SER A 73 8.70 -9.11 7.62
N LYS A 74 8.54 -10.05 6.67
CA LYS A 74 9.63 -10.61 5.86
C LYS A 74 10.14 -9.69 4.75
N LEU A 75 9.42 -8.60 4.44
CA LEU A 75 9.83 -7.67 3.40
C LEU A 75 11.05 -6.87 3.83
N LYS A 76 12.00 -6.73 2.89
CA LYS A 76 13.19 -5.91 3.06
C LYS A 76 12.83 -4.41 2.96
N PRO A 77 13.55 -3.53 3.67
CA PRO A 77 13.39 -2.09 3.53
C PRO A 77 13.58 -1.63 2.09
N ALA A 78 12.70 -0.74 1.63
CA ALA A 78 12.68 -0.27 0.25
C ALA A 78 13.63 0.91 0.02
N PHE A 79 13.71 1.83 1.00
CA PHE A 79 14.40 3.11 0.84
C PHE A 79 15.70 3.17 1.64
N ILE A 80 15.64 3.15 2.98
CA ILE A 80 16.86 3.11 3.82
C ILE A 80 17.24 1.65 4.09
N LYS A 81 18.42 1.23 3.63
CA LYS A 81 18.93 -0.15 3.82
C LYS A 81 20.20 -0.15 4.68
N PRO A 82 20.40 -1.13 5.57
CA PRO A 82 19.50 -2.24 5.90
C PRO A 82 18.49 -1.93 7.03
N ASN A 83 18.60 -0.76 7.67
CA ASN A 83 17.92 -0.46 8.93
C ASN A 83 16.62 0.34 8.78
N GLY A 84 16.15 0.58 7.55
CA GLY A 84 14.87 1.24 7.32
C GLY A 84 13.70 0.38 7.79
N THR A 85 12.57 1.05 8.00
CA THR A 85 11.31 0.47 8.43
C THR A 85 10.27 0.48 7.32
N VAL A 86 10.38 1.41 6.36
CA VAL A 86 9.50 1.49 5.20
C VAL A 86 9.84 0.41 4.17
N THR A 87 8.84 -0.35 3.75
CA THR A 87 8.92 -1.45 2.79
C THR A 87 7.91 -1.28 1.66
N ALA A 88 8.00 -2.11 0.63
CA ALA A 88 7.01 -2.15 -0.44
C ALA A 88 5.60 -2.55 0.04
N GLY A 89 5.48 -3.18 1.21
CA GLY A 89 4.18 -3.62 1.75
C GLY A 89 3.50 -2.59 2.64
N ASN A 90 4.24 -1.60 3.16
CA ASN A 90 3.71 -0.55 4.04
C ASN A 90 3.83 0.86 3.44
N ALA A 91 4.21 0.96 2.17
CA ALA A 91 4.22 2.20 1.39
C ALA A 91 3.13 2.20 0.31
N SER A 92 2.68 3.38 -0.09
CA SER A 92 1.86 3.54 -1.29
C SER A 92 2.66 3.18 -2.55
N PHE A 93 1.98 2.62 -3.55
CA PHE A 93 2.57 2.26 -4.83
C PHE A 93 2.22 3.31 -5.91
N LEU A 94 2.97 3.29 -7.02
CA LEU A 94 2.65 4.13 -8.18
C LEU A 94 1.30 3.72 -8.77
N THR A 95 0.42 4.70 -8.90
CA THR A 95 -0.92 4.58 -9.49
C THR A 95 -0.99 5.47 -10.73
N ASP A 96 -1.76 5.03 -11.73
CA ASP A 96 -1.99 5.75 -12.98
C ASP A 96 -3.25 6.63 -12.88
#